data_AF-I0V8H4-F1
#
_entry.id   AF-I0V8H4-F1
#
_cell.length_a   1.000
_cell.length_b   1.000
_cell.length_c   1.000
_cell.angle_alpha   90.00
_cell.angle_beta   90.00
_cell.angle_gamma   90.00
#
_symmetry.space_group_name_H-M   'P 1'
#
loop_
_entity.id
_entity.type
_entity.pdbx_description
1 polymer ?
#
loop_
_entity_poly.entity_id
_entity_poly.type
_entity_poly.pdbx_seq_one_letter_code
_entity_poly.pdbx_strand_id
1 'polypeptide(L)' 'MTRAYMGTLVGVAFGLAWAFGGFGQMLIVVFVTLIGYVIGKVLDGDLDVSRFVPERRQSR' A
#
# COMPACT_ATOMS: atom_id res chain seq x y z
N MET A 1 0.83 1.60 18.72
CA MET A 1 1.62 2.56 17.90
C MET A 1 0.91 3.91 17.89
N THR A 2 1.55 4.99 18.35
CA THR A 2 0.96 6.34 18.33
C THR A 2 1.02 6.92 16.91
N ARG A 3 0.09 7.83 16.57
CA ARG A 3 0.07 8.50 15.25
C ARG A 3 1.39 9.22 14.94
N ALA A 4 2.04 9.76 15.98
CA ALA A 4 3.36 10.37 15.89
C ALA A 4 4.42 9.39 15.40
N TYR A 5 4.45 8.15 15.93
CA TYR A 5 5.40 7.13 15.51
C TYR A 5 5.27 6.76 14.02
N MET A 6 4.03 6.60 13.54
CA MET A 6 3.78 6.36 12.12
C MET A 6 4.25 7.54 11.26
N GLY A 7 3.98 8.77 11.69
CA GLY A 7 4.46 9.97 11.01
C GLY A 7 5.99 10.04 10.94
N THR A 8 6.68 9.69 12.02
CA THR A 8 8.15 9.66 12.06
C THR A 8 8.71 8.60 11.12
N LEU A 9 8.14 7.39 11.09
CA LEU A 9 8.59 6.33 10.18
C LEU A 9 8.42 6.74 8.70
N VAL A 10 7.27 7.33 8.35
CA VAL A 10 7.02 7.81 6.99
C VAL A 10 8.01 8.93 6.63
N GLY A 11 8.25 9.87 7.54
CA GLY A 11 9.21 10.96 7.34
C GLY A 11 10.63 10.46 7.12
N VAL A 12 11.09 9.48 7.91
CA VAL A 12 12.42 8.87 7.74
C VAL A 12 12.53 8.16 6.40
N ALA A 13 11.51 7.40 5.99
CA ALA A 13 11.49 6.72 4.70
C ALA A 13 11.57 7.72 3.52
N PHE A 14 10.82 8.82 3.61
CA PHE A 14 10.86 9.88 2.59
C PHE A 14 12.21 10.61 2.56
N GLY A 15 12.79 10.92 3.73
CA GLY A 15 14.11 11.55 3.81
C GLY A 15 15.21 10.69 3.19
N LEU A 16 15.17 9.38 3.43
CA LEU A 16 16.10 8.43 2.79
C LEU A 16 15.87 8.36 1.28
N ALA A 17 14.62 8.24 0.82
CA ALA A 17 14.30 8.20 -0.60
C ALA A 17 14.79 9.47 -1.34
N TRP A 18 14.69 10.63 -0.69
CA TRP A 18 15.24 11.88 -1.22
C TRP A 18 16.78 11.82 -1.25
N ALA A 19 17.45 11.44 -0.16
CA ALA A 19 18.90 11.49 -0.06
C ALA A 19 19.66 10.74 -1.17
N PHE A 20 19.11 9.63 -1.68
CA PHE A 20 19.77 8.78 -2.67
C PHE A 20 19.52 9.17 -4.14
N GLY A 21 18.53 10.02 -4.42
CA GLY A 21 18.17 10.32 -5.81
C GLY A 21 17.64 11.72 -6.09
N GLY A 22 17.24 12.46 -5.07
CA GLY A 22 16.55 13.73 -5.27
C GLY A 22 15.06 13.55 -5.54
N PHE A 23 14.45 14.62 -6.07
CA PHE A 23 13.00 14.74 -6.13
C PHE A 23 12.32 13.70 -7.04
N GLY A 24 12.91 13.40 -8.20
CA GLY A 24 12.33 12.45 -9.17
C GLY A 24 12.27 11.02 -8.65
N GLN A 25 13.34 10.57 -7.99
CA GLN A 25 13.43 9.23 -7.42
C GLN A 25 12.48 9.05 -6.24
N MET A 26 12.31 10.09 -5.41
CA MET A 26 11.29 10.08 -4.35
C MET A 26 9.89 9.86 -4.93
N LEU A 27 9.54 10.54 -6.03
CA LEU A 27 8.27 10.34 -6.73
C LEU A 27 8.09 8.91 -7.24
N ILE A 28 9.13 8.31 -7.83
CA ILE A 28 9.09 6.91 -8.28
C ILE A 28 8.85 5.98 -7.09
N VAL A 29 9.55 6.17 -5.97
CA VAL A 29 9.35 5.37 -4.76
C VAL A 29 7.91 5.47 -4.26
N VAL A 30 7.38 6.69 -4.14
CA VAL A 30 5.97 6.91 -3.74
C VAL A 30 5.01 6.22 -4.70
N PHE A 31 5.26 6.31 -6.01
CA PHE A 31 4.43 5.68 -7.02
C PHE A 31 4.45 4.15 -6.92
N VAL A 32 5.63 3.55 -6.74
CA VAL A 32 5.78 2.10 -6.54
C VAL A 32 5.16 1.65 -5.23
N THR A 33 5.35 2.39 -4.13
CA THR A 33 4.69 2.13 -2.85
C THR A 33 3.18 2.17 -2.99
N LEU A 34 2.63 3.14 -3.73
CA LEU A 34 1.20 3.24 -3.99
C LEU A 34 0.68 2.05 -4.80
N ILE A 35 1.40 1.63 -5.85
CA ILE A 35 1.05 0.45 -6.64
C ILE A 35 1.08 -0.81 -5.76
N GLY A 36 2.15 -1.01 -4.99
CA GLY A 36 2.28 -2.15 -4.07
C GLY A 36 1.18 -2.17 -3.01
N TYR A 37 0.79 -1.00 -2.49
CA TYR A 37 -0.33 -0.86 -1.57
C TYR A 37 -1.66 -1.24 -2.24
N VAL A 38 -1.91 -0.80 -3.48
CA VAL A 38 -3.12 -1.17 -4.22
C VAL A 38 -3.15 -2.68 -4.51
N ILE A 39 -2.03 -3.27 -4.96
CA ILE A 39 -1.95 -4.71 -5.21
C ILE A 39 -2.16 -5.50 -3.92
N GLY A 40 -1.50 -5.10 -2.82
CA GLY A 40 -1.70 -5.70 -1.50
C GLY A 40 -3.16 -5.64 -1.08
N LYS A 41 -3.82 -4.49 -1.27
CA LYS A 41 -5.24 -4.33 -0.95
C LYS A 41 -6.16 -5.17 -1.84
N VAL A 42 -5.80 -5.40 -3.10
CA VAL A 42 -6.51 -6.31 -4.01
C VAL A 42 -6.36 -7.76 -3.54
N LEU A 43 -5.16 -8.15 -3.08
CA LEU A 43 -4.87 -9.51 -2.61
C LEU A 43 -5.45 -9.81 -1.22
N ASP A 44 -5.45 -8.82 -0.32
CA ASP A 44 -6.03 -8.92 1.03
C ASP A 44 -7.57 -9.03 1.00
N GLY A 45 -8.20 -8.87 -0.17
CA GLY A 45 -9.66 -8.95 -0.31
C GLY A 45 -10.41 -7.78 0.32
N ASP A 46 -9.69 -6.75 0.78
CA ASP A 46 -10.25 -5.52 1.37
C ASP A 46 -10.68 -4.51 0.26
N LEU A 47 -10.21 -4.73 -0.97
CA LEU A 47 -11.04 -4.55 -2.16
C LEU A 47 -11.85 -5.84 -2.29
N ASP A 48 -13.09 -5.79 -1.81
CA ASP A 48 -14.02 -6.90 -1.63
C ASP A 48 -14.33 -7.64 -2.95
N VAL A 49 -13.38 -8.45 -3.44
CA VAL A 49 -13.59 -9.37 -4.57
C VAL A 49 -14.45 -10.55 -4.12
N SER A 50 -14.48 -10.86 -2.81
CA SER A 50 -15.36 -11.89 -2.23
C SER A 50 -16.84 -11.55 -2.39
N ARG A 51 -17.24 -10.27 -2.39
CA ARG A 51 -18.61 -9.88 -2.77
C ARG A 51 -18.93 -10.04 -4.25
N PHE A 52 -17.90 -10.13 -5.11
CA PHE A 52 -18.02 -10.39 -6.55
C PHE A 52 -17.78 -11.85 -6.94
N VAL A 53 -17.31 -12.70 -6.04
CA VAL A 53 -17.31 -14.15 -6.24
C VAL A 53 -18.66 -14.65 -5.73
N PRO A 54 -19.65 -14.93 -6.60
CA PRO A 54 -20.88 -15.56 -6.16
C PRO A 54 -20.50 -16.88 -5.51
N GLU A 55 -20.73 -16.96 -4.20
CA GLU A 55 -20.66 -18.20 -3.46
C GLU A 55 -21.51 -19.21 -4.22
N ARG A 56 -20.84 -20.16 -4.87
CA ARG A 56 -21.49 -21.21 -5.62
C ARG A 56 -22.21 -22.06 -4.60
N ARG A 57 -23.46 -21.68 -4.35
CA ARG A 57 -24.55 -22.39 -3.67
C ARG A 57 -24.25 -23.88 -3.61
N GLN A 58 -23.59 -24.31 -2.54
CA GLN A 58 -23.35 -25.72 -2.30
C GLN A 58 -24.60 -26.27 -1.62
N SER A 59 -25.54 -26.63 -2.47
CA SER A 59 -26.78 -27.32 -2.16
C SER A 59 -26.51 -28.55 -1.30
N ARG A 60 -27.06 -28.58 -0.10
CA ARG A 60 -27.40 -29.82 0.62
C ARG A 60 -28.64 -29.60 1.47
#